data_AF-A0A1I2GF98-F1
#
_entry.id   AF-A0A1I2GF98-F1
#
_cell.length_a   1.000
_cell.length_b   1.000
_cell.length_c   1.000
_cell.angle_alpha   90.00
_cell.angle_beta   90.00
_cell.angle_gamma   90.00
#
_symmetry.space_group_name_H-M   'P 1'
#
loop_
_entity.id
_entity.type
_entity.pdbx_description
1 polymer ?
#
loop_
_entity_poly.entity_id
_entity_poly.type
_entity_poly.pdbx_seq_one_letter_code
_entity_poly.pdbx_strand_id
1 'polypeptide(L)'
;MLKEKYGTSEKLAILGEIASGEIGMKDATKKYGIPKTTLAKWRRRYQVYGYEGLERRPSNRSYSAELKLQAVKDCLEEGLSQYQVIDKYKIA
;
A
#
# COMPACT_ATOMS: atom_id res chain seq x y z
N MET A 1 -14.12 17.54 -5.58
CA MET A 1 -13.05 16.65 -5.07
C MET A 1 -13.63 15.77 -3.97
N LEU A 2 -13.61 14.44 -4.10
CA LEU A 2 -14.11 13.54 -3.04
C LEU A 2 -13.27 13.71 -1.79
N LYS A 3 -13.85 14.16 -0.68
CA LYS A 3 -13.18 14.33 0.62
C LYS A 3 -12.89 12.94 1.18
N GLU A 4 -11.62 12.60 1.41
CA GLU A 4 -11.31 11.33 2.07
C GLU A 4 -11.79 11.41 3.52
N LYS A 5 -12.47 10.35 3.98
CA LYS A 5 -13.01 10.25 5.34
C LYS A 5 -11.91 10.11 6.41
N TYR A 6 -10.70 9.71 6.01
CA TYR A 6 -9.56 9.46 6.90
C TYR A 6 -8.30 10.13 6.36
N GLY A 7 -7.65 10.95 7.19
CA GLY A 7 -6.33 11.52 6.96
C GLY A 7 -5.20 10.51 7.20
N THR A 8 -3.99 10.84 6.76
CA THR A 8 -2.81 9.95 6.84
C THR A 8 -2.52 9.49 8.27
N SER A 9 -2.55 10.39 9.25
CA SER A 9 -2.32 10.08 10.66
C SER A 9 -3.40 9.14 11.24
N GLU A 10 -4.66 9.34 10.85
CA GLU A 10 -5.76 8.46 11.28
C GLU A 10 -5.60 7.05 10.70
N LYS A 11 -5.22 6.95 9.42
CA LYS A 11 -4.90 5.66 8.78
C LYS A 11 -3.77 4.94 9.50
N LEU A 12 -2.74 5.67 9.91
CA LEU A 12 -1.60 5.11 10.65
C LEU A 12 -2.04 4.58 12.02
N ALA A 13 -2.84 5.34 12.77
CA ALA A 13 -3.36 4.91 14.07
C ALA A 13 -4.19 3.63 13.95
N ILE A 14 -5.11 3.56 12.97
CA ILE A 14 -5.94 2.37 12.72
C ILE A 14 -5.06 1.16 12.37
N LEU A 15 -4.04 1.33 11.53
CA LEU A 15 -3.12 0.24 11.22
C LEU A 15 -2.30 -0.19 12.44
N GLY A 16 -1.95 0.75 13.31
CA GLY A 16 -1.27 0.51 14.58
C GLY A 16 -2.10 -0.39 15.51
N GLU A 17 -3.37 -0.03 15.76
CA GLU A 17 -4.29 -0.83 16.59
C GLU A 17 -4.47 -2.27 16.06
N ILE A 18 -4.46 -2.43 14.73
CA ILE A 18 -4.55 -3.75 14.12
C ILE A 18 -3.24 -4.53 14.27
N ALA A 19 -2.09 -3.85 14.17
CA ALA A 19 -0.77 -4.47 14.24
C ALA A 19 -0.37 -4.86 15.67
N SER A 20 -0.79 -4.06 16.66
CA SER A 20 -0.63 -4.37 18.10
C SER A 20 -1.52 -5.53 18.56
N GLY A 21 -2.53 -5.89 17.77
CA GLY A 21 -3.52 -6.90 18.11
C GLY A 21 -4.64 -6.39 19.02
N GLU A 22 -4.71 -5.08 19.29
CA GLU A 22 -5.80 -4.46 20.07
C GLU A 22 -7.16 -4.68 19.40
N ILE A 23 -7.20 -4.65 18.07
CA ILE A 23 -8.40 -5.00 17.30
C ILE A 23 -8.09 -5.94 16.13
N GLY A 24 -8.99 -6.90 15.90
CA GLY A 24 -8.93 -7.75 14.72
C GLY A 24 -9.32 -7.00 13.44
N MET A 25 -8.90 -7.52 12.28
CA MET A 25 -9.24 -6.95 10.97
C MET A 25 -10.76 -6.84 10.75
N LYS A 26 -11.54 -7.81 11.26
CA LYS A 26 -13.01 -7.81 11.21
C LYS A 26 -13.59 -6.71 12.09
N ASP A 27 -13.06 -6.52 13.29
CA ASP A 27 -13.56 -5.53 14.24
C ASP A 27 -13.21 -4.12 13.78
N ALA A 28 -12.02 -3.91 13.21
CA ALA A 28 -11.65 -2.66 12.55
C ALA A 28 -12.64 -2.29 11.42
N THR A 29 -13.11 -3.28 10.64
CA THR A 29 -14.11 -3.00 9.59
C THR A 29 -15.43 -2.53 10.16
N LYS A 30 -15.86 -3.07 11.31
CA LYS A 30 -17.10 -2.67 11.99
C LYS A 30 -16.95 -1.32 12.68
N LYS A 31 -15.86 -1.11 13.43
CA LYS A 31 -15.56 0.09 14.20
C LYS A 31 -15.41 1.32 13.32
N TYR A 32 -14.66 1.20 12.23
CA TYR A 32 -14.37 2.33 11.33
C TYR A 32 -15.23 2.34 10.06
N GLY A 33 -15.98 1.28 9.77
CA GLY A 33 -16.74 1.17 8.51
C GLY A 33 -15.82 1.07 7.29
N ILE A 34 -14.58 0.59 7.46
CA ILE A 34 -13.58 0.48 6.39
C ILE A 34 -13.56 -0.97 5.88
N PRO A 35 -13.71 -1.20 4.56
CA PRO A 35 -13.61 -2.55 4.01
C PRO A 35 -12.25 -3.21 4.28
N LYS A 36 -12.25 -4.53 4.52
CA LYS A 36 -11.02 -5.30 4.78
C LYS A 36 -9.99 -5.15 3.66
N THR A 37 -10.46 -5.06 2.41
CA THR A 37 -9.63 -4.85 1.23
C THR A 37 -8.91 -3.50 1.25
N THR A 38 -9.56 -2.44 1.76
CA THR A 38 -8.96 -1.12 1.91
C THR A 38 -7.90 -1.12 3.01
N LEU A 39 -8.19 -1.72 4.17
CA LEU A 39 -7.20 -1.87 5.26
C LEU A 39 -5.97 -2.67 4.80
N ALA A 40 -6.17 -3.75 4.03
CA ALA A 40 -5.08 -4.52 3.45
C ALA A 40 -4.24 -3.70 2.46
N LYS A 41 -4.88 -2.86 1.62
CA LYS A 41 -4.18 -1.93 0.72
C LYS A 41 -3.35 -0.90 1.49
N TRP A 42 -3.90 -0.30 2.55
CA TRP A 42 -3.16 0.65 3.39
C TRP A 42 -1.96 -0.01 4.06
N ARG A 43 -2.14 -1.20 4.65
CA ARG A 43 -1.04 -1.98 5.24
C ARG A 43 0.07 -2.23 4.22
N ARG A 44 -0.27 -2.72 3.03
CA ARG A 44 0.71 -2.99 1.97
C ARG A 44 1.45 -1.72 1.57
N ARG A 45 0.74 -0.62 1.32
CA ARG A 45 1.38 0.65 0.95
C ARG A 45 2.29 1.19 2.04
N TYR A 46 1.89 1.06 3.30
CA TYR A 46 2.72 1.43 4.44
C TYR A 46 4.00 0.58 4.52
N GLN A 47 3.92 -0.73 4.26
CA GLN A 47 5.10 -1.60 4.23
C GLN A 47 6.08 -1.23 3.10
N VAL A 48 5.58 -0.80 1.93
CA VAL A 48 6.45 -0.47 0.78
C VAL A 48 7.00 0.97 0.85
N TYR A 49 6.19 1.93 1.30
CA TYR A 49 6.46 3.37 1.20
C TYR A 49 6.49 4.10 2.54
N GLY A 50 6.27 3.42 3.66
CA GLY A 50 6.13 4.06 4.96
C GLY A 50 4.93 5.02 5.01
N TYR A 51 5.09 6.11 5.74
CA TYR A 51 4.02 7.10 5.99
C TYR A 51 3.44 7.70 4.69
N GLU A 52 4.30 8.00 3.70
CA GLU A 52 3.89 8.52 2.38
C GLU A 52 2.93 7.57 1.65
N GLY A 53 3.01 6.27 1.91
CA GLY A 53 2.12 5.26 1.33
C GLY A 53 0.65 5.41 1.76
N LEU A 54 0.40 6.08 2.87
CA LEU A 54 -0.94 6.33 3.42
C LEU A 54 -1.52 7.66 2.95
N GLU A 55 -0.69 8.54 2.39
CA GLU A 55 -1.13 9.84 1.91
C GLU A 55 -2.06 9.72 0.71
N ARG A 56 -2.93 10.73 0.60
CA ARG A 56 -3.73 10.90 -0.60
C ARG A 56 -2.81 11.23 -1.77
N ARG A 57 -2.88 10.42 -2.83
CA ARG A 57 -2.17 10.72 -4.06
C ARG A 57 -3.17 11.28 -5.08
N PRO A 58 -2.97 12.50 -5.61
CA PRO A 58 -3.86 13.08 -6.61
C PRO A 58 -3.72 12.41 -7.97
N SER A 59 -2.60 11.72 -8.22
CA SER A 59 -2.28 11.03 -9.48
C SER A 59 -1.50 9.74 -9.23
N ASN A 60 -1.44 8.88 -10.26
CA ASN A 60 -0.62 7.68 -10.25
C ASN A 60 0.88 8.04 -10.28
N ARG A 61 1.73 7.18 -9.71
CA ARG A 61 3.18 7.36 -9.77
C ARG A 61 3.67 7.14 -11.21
N SER A 62 4.43 8.09 -11.75
CA SER A 62 5.19 7.83 -12.97
C SER A 62 6.49 7.13 -12.61
N TYR A 63 6.79 6.05 -13.34
CA TYR A 63 8.06 5.36 -13.27
C TYR A 63 8.87 5.70 -14.53
N SER A 64 10.18 5.91 -14.39
CA SER A 64 11.06 6.16 -15.53
C SER A 64 11.04 4.97 -16.49
N ALA A 65 11.29 5.24 -17.78
CA ALA A 65 11.37 4.18 -18.79
C ALA A 65 12.46 3.16 -18.44
N GLU A 66 13.58 3.63 -17.90
CA GLU A 66 14.69 2.80 -17.42
C GLU A 66 14.27 1.84 -16.31
N LEU A 67 13.56 2.33 -15.28
CA LEU A 67 13.09 1.49 -14.18
C LEU A 67 12.09 0.44 -14.66
N LYS A 68 11.17 0.81 -15.57
CA LYS A 68 10.23 -0.14 -16.18
C LYS A 68 10.95 -1.21 -16.99
N LEU A 69 11.97 -0.82 -17.76
CA LEU A 69 12.76 -1.75 -18.57
C LEU A 69 13.49 -2.75 -17.67
N GLN A 70 14.11 -2.28 -16.60
CA GLN A 70 14.79 -3.14 -15.65
C GLN A 70 13.83 -4.12 -14.96
N ALA A 71 12.64 -3.65 -14.55
CA ALA A 71 11.60 -4.51 -13.97
C ALA A 71 11.14 -5.62 -14.92
N VAL A 72 11.06 -5.35 -16.23
CA VAL A 72 10.71 -6.35 -17.26
C VAL A 72 11.86 -7.33 -17.47
N LYS A 73 13.11 -6.85 -17.56
CA LYS A 73 14.28 -7.71 -17.71
C LYS A 73 14.41 -8.69 -16.56
N ASP A 74 14.31 -8.22 -15.33
CA ASP A 74 14.35 -9.05 -14.12
C ASP A 74 13.27 -10.14 -14.09
N CYS A 75 12.09 -9.86 -14.65
CA CYS A 75 11.02 -10.85 -14.79
C CYS A 75 11.37 -11.94 -15.81
N LEU A 76 11.98 -11.55 -16.93
CA LEU A 76 12.26 -12.43 -18.08
C LEU A 76 13.59 -13.20 -17.94
N GLU A 77 14.60 -12.57 -17.36
CA GLU A 77 15.99 -13.06 -17.29
C GLU A 77 16.29 -13.69 -15.92
N GLU A 78 15.87 -13.07 -14.81
CA GLU A 78 16.09 -13.60 -13.46
C GLU A 78 14.94 -14.52 -12.99
N GLY A 79 13.86 -14.65 -13.78
CA GLY A 79 12.68 -15.47 -13.44
C GLY A 79 11.91 -14.95 -12.23
N LEU A 80 12.08 -13.67 -11.86
CA LEU A 80 11.37 -13.08 -10.73
C LEU A 80 9.87 -13.01 -11.00
N SER A 81 9.08 -13.43 -10.02
CA SER A 81 7.63 -13.27 -10.11
C SER A 81 7.21 -11.80 -10.12
N GLN A 82 6.05 -11.51 -10.68
CA GLN A 82 5.49 -10.14 -10.70
C GLN A 82 5.46 -9.50 -9.30
N TYR A 83 5.19 -10.26 -8.25
CA TYR A 83 5.20 -9.76 -6.87
C TYR A 83 6.59 -9.37 -6.39
N GLN A 84 7.61 -10.18 -6.68
CA GLN A 84 9.00 -9.87 -6.35
C GLN A 84 9.48 -8.60 -7.06
N VAL A 85 9.12 -8.44 -8.34
CA VAL A 85 9.44 -7.22 -9.11
C VAL A 85 8.75 -5.99 -8.52
N ILE A 86 7.48 -6.09 -8.13
CA ILE A 86 6.75 -4.99 -7.47
C ILE A 86 7.45 -4.57 -6.18
N ASP A 87 7.88 -5.52 -5.36
CA ASP A 87 8.53 -5.22 -4.09
C ASP A 87 9.97 -4.69 -4.30
N LYS A 88 10.74 -5.28 -5.23
CA LYS A 88 12.12 -4.86 -5.58
C LYS A 88 12.17 -3.42 -6.09
N TYR A 89 11.27 -3.08 -7.01
CA TYR A 89 11.23 -1.76 -7.66
C TYR A 89 10.25 -0.78 -7.02
N LYS A 90 9.55 -1.20 -5.95
CA LYS A 90 8.51 -0.41 -5.27
C LYS A 90 7.46 0.14 -6.25
N ILE A 91 6.98 -0.70 -7.16
CA ILE A 91 5.97 -0.35 -8.19
C ILE A 91 4.57 -0.71 -7.67
N ALA A 92 3.78 0.28 -7.23
CA ALA A 92 2.39 0.09 -6.79
C ALA A 92 1.49 1.31 -7.05
#